data_AF-A0A6G3X5J0-F1
#
_entry.id   AF-A0A6G3X5J0-F1
#
_cell.length_a   1.000
_cell.length_b   1.000
_cell.length_c   1.000
_cell.angle_alpha   90.00
_cell.angle_beta   90.00
_cell.angle_gamma   90.00
#
_symmetry.space_group_name_H-M   'P 1'
#
loop_
_entity.id
_entity.type
_entity.pdbx_description
1 polymer ?
#
loop_
_entity_poly.entity_id
_entity_poly.type
_entity_poly.pdbx_seq_one_letter_code
_entity_poly.pdbx_strand_id
1 'polypeptide(L)'
;DNARRYTRERTASLALQRQLLPHHLPPRSAVETAYRYLPADDVTGVGGDWFDVIPLSGTRVGLVVGDVVGHGLRAAATMGRLRTSVRAFAQLDMAPDELLTRLDDLVGQPPEDWSDTCGGAVETYDVTTGATCLYAVYDPVSR
;
A
#
# COMPACT_ATOMS: atom_id res chain seq x y z
N ASP A 1 -28.42 13.00 10.77
CA ASP A 1 -27.65 11.88 11.36
C ASP A 1 -26.54 11.37 10.44
N ASN A 2 -26.77 11.23 9.13
CA ASN A 2 -25.74 10.85 8.14
C ASN A 2 -24.43 11.66 8.21
N ALA A 3 -24.50 12.99 8.36
CA ALA A 3 -23.30 13.83 8.43
C ALA A 3 -22.31 13.43 9.56
N ARG A 4 -22.82 12.90 10.67
CA ARG A 4 -21.98 12.39 11.78
C ARG A 4 -21.38 11.02 11.49
N ARG A 5 -22.09 10.14 10.78
CA ARG A 5 -21.57 8.82 10.34
C ARG A 5 -20.46 8.99 9.29
N TYR A 6 -20.71 9.79 8.26
CA TYR A 6 -19.71 10.13 7.23
C TYR A 6 -18.43 10.73 7.83
N THR A 7 -18.56 11.63 8.81
CA THR A 7 -17.39 12.24 9.46
C THR A 7 -16.57 11.21 10.27
N ARG A 8 -17.23 10.25 10.93
CA ARG A 8 -16.55 9.19 11.70
C ARG A 8 -15.86 8.18 10.79
N GLU A 9 -16.52 7.72 9.74
CA GLU A 9 -15.93 6.82 8.73
C GLU A 9 -14.73 7.46 8.04
N ARG A 10 -14.83 8.76 7.72
CA ARG A 10 -13.72 9.54 7.13
C ARG A 10 -12.54 9.68 8.09
N THR A 11 -12.80 9.93 9.37
CA THR A 11 -11.74 10.06 10.38
C THR A 11 -11.02 8.73 10.62
N ALA A 12 -11.77 7.62 10.70
CA ALA A 12 -11.20 6.28 10.84
C ALA A 12 -10.37 5.87 9.61
N SER A 13 -10.89 6.17 8.42
CA SER A 13 -10.23 5.99 7.12
C SER A 13 -8.88 6.73 7.03
N LEU A 14 -8.87 8.03 7.34
CA LEU A 14 -7.64 8.82 7.33
C LEU A 14 -6.65 8.38 8.41
N ALA A 15 -7.14 7.95 9.58
CA ALA A 15 -6.29 7.40 10.63
C ALA A 15 -5.63 6.09 10.20
N LEU A 16 -6.39 5.19 9.58
CA LEU A 16 -5.88 3.94 9.01
C LEU A 16 -4.86 4.20 7.91
N GLN A 17 -5.17 5.09 6.96
CA GLN A 17 -4.26 5.46 5.88
C GLN A 17 -2.94 6.02 6.41
N ARG A 18 -3.00 6.90 7.42
CA ARG A 18 -1.80 7.41 8.09
C ARG A 18 -0.99 6.27 8.69
N GLN A 19 -1.63 5.36 9.44
CA GLN A 19 -0.97 4.18 10.03
C GLN A 19 -0.35 3.23 9.00
N LEU A 20 -0.92 3.19 7.79
CA LEU A 20 -0.45 2.35 6.71
C LEU A 20 0.73 2.94 5.94
N LEU A 21 1.11 4.20 6.16
CA LEU A 21 2.30 4.80 5.56
C LEU A 21 3.50 4.75 6.52
N PRO A 22 4.75 4.71 6.02
CA PRO A 22 5.93 4.83 6.86
C PRO A 22 5.90 6.14 7.65
N HIS A 23 5.78 6.06 8.97
CA HIS A 23 5.80 7.23 9.86
C HIS A 23 7.21 7.73 10.18
N HIS A 24 8.18 6.83 10.13
CA HIS A 24 9.58 7.12 10.37
C HIS A 24 10.42 6.27 9.44
N LEU A 25 11.27 6.92 8.66
CA LEU A 25 12.33 6.26 7.93
C LEU A 25 13.52 6.15 8.89
N PRO A 26 13.89 4.95 9.37
CA PRO A 26 15.04 4.84 10.25
C PRO A 26 16.28 5.42 9.55
N PRO A 27 17.12 6.22 10.23
CA PRO A 27 18.32 6.80 9.63
C PRO A 27 19.19 5.68 9.07
N ARG A 28 19.57 5.78 7.79
CA ARG A 28 20.30 4.74 7.08
C ARG A 28 21.70 5.24 6.77
N SER A 29 22.70 4.41 7.03
CA SER A 29 24.11 4.71 6.76
C SER A 29 24.42 4.90 5.28
N ALA A 30 23.59 4.36 4.37
CA ALA A 30 23.86 4.32 2.94
C ALA A 30 23.00 5.28 2.08
N VAL A 31 21.84 5.74 2.56
CA VAL A 31 20.88 6.57 1.78
C VAL A 31 20.15 7.55 2.68
N GLU A 32 20.18 8.84 2.34
CA GLU A 32 19.27 9.84 2.89
C GLU A 32 17.94 9.80 2.12
N THR A 33 16.82 9.76 2.85
CA THR A 33 15.48 9.61 2.25
C THR A 33 14.57 10.74 2.70
N ALA A 34 13.87 11.35 1.73
CA ALA A 34 12.82 12.33 1.96
C ALA A 34 11.57 11.87 1.22
N TYR A 35 10.40 12.15 1.80
CA TYR A 35 9.11 11.81 1.19
C TYR A 35 8.09 12.90 1.46
N ARG A 36 7.10 13.01 0.57
CA ARG A 36 5.94 13.87 0.76
C ARG A 36 4.73 13.15 0.20
N TYR A 37 3.79 12.82 1.08
CA TYR A 37 2.51 12.24 0.70
C TYR A 37 1.44 13.33 0.71
N LEU A 38 0.80 13.57 -0.43
CA LEU A 38 -0.29 14.52 -0.59
C LEU A 38 -1.55 13.76 -1.00
N PRO A 39 -2.45 13.41 -0.07
CA PRO A 39 -3.71 12.80 -0.45
C PRO A 39 -4.51 13.81 -1.30
N ALA A 40 -5.19 13.33 -2.34
CA ALA A 40 -6.14 14.17 -3.08
C ALA A 40 -7.25 14.67 -2.13
N ASP A 41 -7.63 15.94 -2.25
CA ASP A 41 -8.61 16.63 -1.40
C ASP A 41 -10.04 16.17 -1.68
N ASP A 42 -10.32 14.87 -1.58
CA ASP A 42 -11.65 14.37 -1.85
C ASP A 42 -12.44 14.10 -0.57
N VAL A 43 -13.68 14.57 -0.63
CA VAL A 43 -14.75 14.42 0.37
C VAL A 43 -15.06 12.93 0.64
N THR A 44 -14.47 11.98 -0.12
CA THR A 44 -14.87 10.57 -0.25
C THR A 44 -13.87 9.49 0.21
N GLY A 45 -12.63 9.78 0.62
CA GLY A 45 -11.85 8.83 1.44
C GLY A 45 -10.42 8.49 1.04
N VAL A 46 -9.92 7.43 1.67
CA VAL A 46 -8.53 6.95 1.65
C VAL A 46 -7.97 6.79 0.24
N GLY A 47 -6.74 7.28 0.01
CA GLY A 47 -6.01 7.06 -1.24
C GLY A 47 -5.40 5.66 -1.32
N GLY A 48 -5.32 5.13 -2.54
CA GLY A 48 -4.65 3.86 -2.86
C GLY A 48 -3.13 3.96 -2.91
N ASP A 49 -2.58 5.18 -3.08
CA ASP A 49 -1.15 5.44 -3.14
C ASP A 49 -0.40 5.03 -1.87
N TRP A 50 0.76 4.39 -2.04
CA TRP A 50 1.71 4.12 -0.96
C TRP A 50 3.16 4.27 -1.41
N PHE A 51 4.04 4.39 -0.43
CA PHE A 51 5.48 4.25 -0.62
C PHE A 51 6.06 3.48 0.57
N ASP A 52 7.17 2.79 0.37
CA ASP A 52 7.93 2.17 1.46
C ASP A 52 9.43 2.25 1.15
N VAL A 53 10.23 2.23 2.22
CA VAL A 53 11.68 2.17 2.14
C VAL A 53 12.07 1.00 3.03
N ILE A 54 12.68 -0.03 2.46
CA ILE A 54 12.86 -1.33 3.11
C ILE A 54 14.35 -1.60 3.26
N PRO A 55 14.87 -1.80 4.48
CA PRO A 55 16.25 -2.27 4.66
C PRO A 55 16.39 -3.67 4.08
N LEU A 56 17.42 -3.89 3.26
CA LEU A 56 17.76 -5.20 2.71
C LEU A 56 19.10 -5.67 3.30
N SER A 57 19.49 -6.90 2.95
CA SER A 57 20.80 -7.43 3.34
C SER A 57 21.94 -6.61 2.70
N GLY A 58 23.09 -6.53 3.39
CA GLY A 58 24.31 -5.93 2.82
C GLY A 58 24.25 -4.41 2.62
N THR A 59 23.59 -3.66 3.51
CA THR A 59 23.40 -2.18 3.43
C THR A 59 22.57 -1.68 2.24
N ARG A 60 22.03 -2.60 1.44
CA ARG A 60 21.13 -2.28 0.34
C ARG A 60 19.79 -1.76 0.85
N VAL A 61 19.11 -0.99 0.00
CA VAL A 61 17.83 -0.37 0.33
C VAL A 61 16.83 -0.62 -0.80
N GLY A 62 15.70 -1.24 -0.48
CA GLY A 62 14.54 -1.33 -1.36
C GLY A 62 13.71 -0.05 -1.26
N LEU A 63 13.28 0.48 -2.40
CA LEU A 63 12.41 1.64 -2.54
C LEU A 63 11.16 1.21 -3.29
N VAL A 64 10.00 1.56 -2.74
CA VAL A 64 8.69 1.18 -3.28
C VAL A 64 7.86 2.44 -3.45
N VAL A 65 7.20 2.56 -4.58
CA VAL A 65 6.05 3.46 -4.79
C VAL A 65 4.99 2.67 -5.52
N GLY A 66 3.74 2.78 -5.09
CA GLY A 66 2.64 2.18 -5.84
C GLY A 66 1.33 2.92 -5.64
N ASP A 67 0.37 2.59 -6.50
CA ASP A 67 -0.98 3.13 -6.50
C ASP A 67 -1.97 1.99 -6.74
N VAL A 68 -3.07 2.00 -5.99
CA VAL A 68 -4.19 1.07 -6.15
C VAL A 68 -5.32 1.82 -6.81
N VAL A 69 -5.85 1.27 -7.90
CA VAL A 69 -7.00 1.84 -8.61
C VAL A 69 -8.19 1.99 -7.65
N GLY A 70 -8.72 3.20 -7.56
CA GLY A 70 -9.89 3.54 -6.76
C GLY A 70 -9.55 4.26 -5.46
N HIS A 71 -10.56 4.40 -4.59
CA HIS A 71 -10.43 5.13 -3.33
C HIS A 71 -11.32 4.52 -2.23
N GLY A 72 -11.12 4.97 -0.99
CA GLY A 72 -11.89 4.52 0.18
C GLY A 72 -11.35 3.22 0.79
N LEU A 73 -12.18 2.59 1.63
CA LEU A 73 -11.74 1.49 2.49
C LEU A 73 -11.20 0.27 1.73
N ARG A 74 -11.80 -0.07 0.57
CA ARG A 74 -11.34 -1.21 -0.24
C ARG A 74 -9.96 -0.96 -0.85
N ALA A 75 -9.73 0.22 -1.44
CA ALA A 75 -8.42 0.62 -1.95
C ALA A 75 -7.37 0.63 -0.84
N ALA A 76 -7.74 1.15 0.35
CA ALA A 76 -6.88 1.12 1.54
C ALA A 76 -6.49 -0.30 1.98
N ALA A 77 -7.44 -1.22 1.99
CA ALA A 77 -7.22 -2.61 2.38
C ALA A 77 -6.32 -3.34 1.38
N THR A 78 -6.56 -3.15 0.08
CA THR A 78 -5.68 -3.68 -0.98
C THR A 78 -4.28 -3.10 -0.86
N MET A 79 -4.14 -1.78 -0.68
CA MET A 79 -2.85 -1.12 -0.47
C MET A 79 -2.11 -1.72 0.74
N GLY A 80 -2.80 -1.92 1.88
CA GLY A 80 -2.21 -2.53 3.07
C GLY A 80 -1.71 -3.96 2.82
N ARG A 81 -2.47 -4.77 2.07
CA ARG A 81 -2.05 -6.12 1.64
C ARG A 81 -0.80 -6.04 0.77
N LEU A 82 -0.81 -5.24 -0.30
CA LEU A 82 0.30 -5.11 -1.24
C LEU A 82 1.58 -4.62 -0.53
N ARG A 83 1.47 -3.58 0.29
CA ARG A 83 2.60 -3.06 1.08
C ARG A 83 3.20 -4.15 1.98
N THR A 84 2.35 -4.92 2.66
CA THR A 84 2.80 -6.01 3.54
C THR A 84 3.52 -7.11 2.75
N SER A 85 2.95 -7.51 1.62
CA SER A 85 3.56 -8.53 0.73
C SER A 85 4.90 -8.08 0.17
N VAL A 86 5.01 -6.85 -0.34
CA VAL A 86 6.28 -6.28 -0.83
C VAL A 86 7.34 -6.30 0.28
N ARG A 87 6.98 -5.91 1.49
CA ARG A 87 7.89 -5.94 2.65
C ARG A 87 8.32 -7.36 3.02
N ALA A 88 7.45 -8.36 2.88
CA ALA A 88 7.79 -9.76 3.10
C ALA A 88 8.74 -10.30 2.02
N PHE A 89 8.42 -10.08 0.74
CA PHE A 89 9.26 -10.53 -0.39
C PHE A 89 10.64 -9.85 -0.38
N ALA A 90 10.69 -8.57 -0.05
CA ALA A 90 11.95 -7.84 0.10
C ALA A 90 12.81 -8.39 1.26
N GLN A 91 12.21 -8.80 2.37
CA GLN A 91 12.95 -9.44 3.49
C GLN A 91 13.48 -10.83 3.13
N LEU A 92 12.86 -11.51 2.16
CA LEU A 92 13.37 -12.76 1.59
C LEU A 92 14.47 -12.52 0.54
N ASP A 93 14.87 -11.27 0.33
CA ASP A 93 15.93 -10.87 -0.62
C ASP A 93 15.62 -11.27 -2.08
N MET A 94 14.34 -11.32 -2.40
CA MET A 94 13.83 -11.69 -3.72
C MET A 94 14.24 -10.66 -4.78
N ALA A 95 14.56 -11.12 -5.99
CA ALA A 95 14.93 -10.25 -7.10
C ALA A 95 13.73 -9.35 -7.51
N PRO A 96 13.96 -8.11 -7.98
CA PRO A 96 12.89 -7.18 -8.31
C PRO A 96 11.84 -7.71 -9.29
N ASP A 97 12.27 -8.43 -10.32
CA ASP A 97 11.40 -9.04 -11.35
C ASP A 97 10.54 -10.16 -10.77
N GLU A 98 11.11 -11.03 -9.94
CA GLU A 98 10.34 -12.06 -9.26
C GLU A 98 9.36 -11.44 -8.26
N LEU A 99 9.79 -10.46 -7.47
CA LEU A 99 8.95 -9.77 -6.49
C LEU A 99 7.74 -9.13 -7.16
N LEU A 100 7.94 -8.41 -8.26
CA LEU A 100 6.86 -7.76 -8.99
C LEU A 100 5.92 -8.77 -9.65
N THR A 101 6.45 -9.89 -10.15
CA THR A 101 5.62 -10.98 -10.69
C THR A 101 4.72 -11.58 -9.61
N ARG A 102 5.27 -11.87 -8.42
CA ARG A 102 4.48 -12.38 -7.28
C ARG A 102 3.46 -11.36 -6.79
N LEU A 103 3.77 -10.07 -6.87
CA LEU A 103 2.84 -9.02 -6.50
C LEU A 103 1.69 -8.90 -7.50
N ASP A 104 1.95 -9.06 -8.79
CA ASP A 104 0.93 -9.10 -9.85
C ASP A 104 -0.04 -10.27 -9.67
N ASP A 105 0.50 -11.47 -9.36
CA ASP A 105 -0.31 -12.65 -9.03
C ASP A 105 -1.29 -12.37 -7.88
N LEU A 106 -0.85 -11.65 -6.84
CA LEU A 106 -1.70 -11.28 -5.69
C LEU A 106 -2.81 -10.29 -6.03
N VAL A 107 -2.60 -9.43 -7.03
CA VAL A 107 -3.62 -8.50 -7.53
C VAL A 107 -4.65 -9.25 -8.37
N GLY A 108 -4.22 -10.24 -9.16
CA GLY A 108 -5.08 -11.11 -9.95
C GLY A 108 -5.93 -12.08 -9.12
N GLN A 109 -5.56 -12.32 -7.85
CA GLN A 109 -6.38 -13.10 -6.93
C GLN A 109 -7.51 -12.23 -6.35
N PRO A 110 -8.79 -12.60 -6.56
CA PRO A 110 -9.88 -11.94 -5.84
C PRO A 110 -9.60 -12.04 -4.33
N PRO A 111 -9.84 -10.97 -3.55
CA PRO A 111 -9.79 -11.11 -2.10
C PRO A 111 -10.78 -12.22 -1.73
N GLU A 112 -10.30 -13.28 -1.08
CA GLU A 112 -11.17 -14.36 -0.61
C GLU A 112 -12.35 -13.72 0.12
N ASP A 113 -13.56 -14.04 -0.33
CA ASP A 113 -14.79 -13.44 0.16
C ASP A 113 -14.83 -13.55 1.68
N TRP A 114 -14.76 -12.40 2.38
CA TRP A 114 -15.31 -12.30 3.73
C TRP A 114 -16.85 -12.26 3.63
N SER A 115 -17.43 -13.23 2.92
CA SER A 115 -18.85 -13.54 3.01
C SER A 115 -19.06 -14.30 4.30
N ASP A 116 -19.34 -13.55 5.37
CA ASP A 116 -20.40 -13.85 6.33
C ASP A 116 -20.09 -13.18 7.67
N THR A 117 -20.30 -11.87 7.79
CA THR A 117 -21.00 -11.29 8.96
C THR A 117 -21.43 -9.85 8.62
N CYS A 118 -22.71 -9.55 8.86
CA CYS A 118 -23.40 -8.26 8.71
C CYS A 118 -23.93 -7.93 7.31
N GLY A 119 -25.18 -8.36 7.08
CA GLY A 119 -25.98 -7.98 5.94
C GLY A 119 -26.21 -6.47 5.82
N GLY A 120 -26.03 -5.99 4.60
CA GLY A 120 -26.35 -4.64 4.15
C GLY A 120 -25.88 -4.55 2.70
N ALA A 121 -26.84 -4.61 1.77
CA ALA A 121 -26.57 -4.56 0.33
C ALA A 121 -25.71 -3.34 -0.01
N VAL A 122 -24.46 -3.58 -0.38
CA VAL A 122 -23.62 -2.60 -1.06
C VAL A 122 -23.36 -3.16 -2.44
N GLU A 123 -23.82 -2.40 -3.44
CA GLU A 123 -23.74 -2.71 -4.86
C GLU A 123 -22.33 -3.19 -5.24
N THR A 124 -22.27 -4.42 -5.75
CA THR A 124 -21.04 -5.03 -6.27
C THR A 124 -20.69 -4.38 -7.59
N TYR A 125 -20.04 -3.21 -7.54
CA TYR A 125 -19.27 -2.73 -8.67
C TYR A 125 -17.99 -3.58 -8.71
N ASP A 126 -17.97 -4.53 -9.64
CA ASP A 126 -16.78 -5.28 -10.03
C ASP A 126 -15.79 -4.32 -10.73
N VAL A 127 -15.14 -3.46 -9.94
CA VAL A 127 -13.97 -2.72 -10.40
C VAL A 127 -12.82 -3.72 -10.34
N THR A 128 -12.31 -4.04 -11.53
CA THR A 128 -11.04 -4.74 -11.73
C THR A 128 -10.01 -4.10 -10.79
N THR A 129 -9.64 -4.82 -9.73
CA THR A 129 -8.71 -4.26 -8.73
C THR A 129 -7.34 -4.30 -9.38
N GLY A 130 -6.89 -3.16 -9.91
CA GLY A 130 -5.57 -2.99 -10.49
C GLY A 130 -4.66 -2.23 -9.54
N ALA A 131 -3.35 -2.46 -9.65
CA ALA A 131 -2.36 -1.65 -8.96
C ALA A 131 -1.15 -1.40 -9.87
N THR A 132 -0.51 -0.25 -9.70
CA THR A 132 0.82 0.01 -10.25
C THR A 132 1.83 -0.03 -9.13
N CYS A 133 3.02 -0.59 -9.39
CA CYS A 133 4.08 -0.69 -8.40
C CYS A 133 5.43 -0.54 -9.08
N LEU A 134 6.25 0.36 -8.53
CA LEU A 134 7.66 0.52 -8.84
C LEU A 134 8.46 0.00 -7.64
N TYR A 135 9.38 -0.92 -7.90
CA TYR A 135 10.36 -1.40 -6.94
C TYR A 135 11.78 -1.18 -7.46
N ALA A 136 12.61 -0.51 -6.66
CA ALA A 136 14.02 -0.26 -6.98
C ALA A 136 14.91 -0.68 -5.81
N VAL A 137 16.09 -1.20 -6.12
CA VAL A 137 17.10 -1.56 -5.12
C VAL A 137 18.30 -0.64 -5.29
N TYR A 138 18.64 0.08 -4.23
CA TYR A 138 19.89 0.80 -4.12
C TYR A 138 20.95 -0.11 -3.48
N ASP A 139 22.07 -0.31 -4.18
CA ASP A 139 23.24 -1.03 -3.68
C ASP A 139 24.47 -0.11 -3.66
N PRO A 140 25.01 0.25 -2.47
CA PRO A 140 26.13 1.17 -2.36
C PRO A 140 27.46 0.60 -2.88
N VAL A 141 27.58 -0.72 -3.05
CA VAL A 141 28.82 -1.39 -3.49
C VAL A 141 28.90 -1.50 -5.01
N SER A 142 27.76 -1.42 -5.70
CA SER A 142 27.68 -1.48 -7.16
C SER A 142 28.07 -0.18 -7.90
N ARG A 143 28.63 0.80 -7.18
CA ARG A 143 29.05 2.11 -7.73
C ARG A 143 30.55 2.20 -8.00
#